data_AF-A0A847H9Z1-F1
#
_entry.id   AF-A0A847H9Z1-F1
#
_cell.length_a   1.000
_cell.length_b   1.000
_cell.length_c   1.000
_cell.angle_alpha   90.00
_cell.angle_beta   90.00
_cell.angle_gamma   90.00
#
_symmetry.space_group_name_H-M   'P 1'
#
loop_
_entity.id
_entity.type
_entity.pdbx_description
1 polymer ?
#
loop_
_entity_poly.entity_id
_entity_poly.type
_entity_poly.pdbx_seq_one_letter_code
_entity_poly.pdbx_strand_id
1 'polypeptide(L)' 'MRIVLASASPSRRMILNNAGVDPLVRPAEVDEDALLASLADAPPARRVAALA' A
#
# COMPACT_ATOMS: atom_id res chain seq x y z
N MET A 1 17.62 8.22 -6.83
CA MET A 1 16.89 7.37 -5.87
C MET A 1 15.79 6.63 -6.62
N ARG A 2 15.54 5.34 -6.35
CA ARG A 2 14.48 4.58 -7.03
C ARG A 2 13.28 4.45 -6.10
N ILE A 3 12.13 4.95 -6.52
CA ILE A 3 10.87 4.84 -5.78
C ILE A 3 10.06 3.70 -6.39
N VAL A 4 9.46 2.87 -5.54
CA VAL A 4 8.58 1.77 -5.94
C VAL A 4 7.21 2.02 -5.33
N LEU A 5 6.17 2.03 -6.16
CA LEU A 5 4.78 2.04 -5.71
C LEU A 5 4.30 0.60 -5.57
N ALA A 6 4.23 0.11 -4.34
CA ALA A 6 3.77 -1.24 -4.00
C ALA A 6 2.25 -1.43 -4.09
N SER A 7 1.58 -0.70 -4.99
CA SER A 7 0.13 -0.63 -5.07
C SER A 7 -0.32 -0.60 -6.53
N ALA A 8 -1.37 -1.37 -6.84
CA ALA A 8 -2.02 -1.37 -8.16
C ALA A 8 -2.96 -0.16 -8.39
N SER A 9 -3.19 0.68 -7.37
CA SER A 9 -4.12 1.81 -7.44
C SER A 9 -3.72 2.86 -8.49
N PRO A 10 -4.57 3.13 -9.51
CA PRO A 10 -4.33 4.20 -10.49
C PRO A 10 -4.28 5.58 -9.84
N SER A 11 -5.12 5.85 -8.84
CA SER A 11 -5.18 7.14 -8.16
C SER A 11 -3.88 7.45 -7.40
N ARG A 12 -3.30 6.45 -6.71
CA ARG A 12 -2.01 6.63 -6.01
C ARG A 12 -0.87 6.90 -6.99
N ARG A 13 -0.86 6.22 -8.15
CA ARG A 13 0.10 6.49 -9.22
C ARG A 13 -0.06 7.92 -9.75
N MET A 14 -1.29 8.36 -10.01
CA MET A 14 -1.56 9.72 -10.47
C MET A 14 -1.06 10.78 -9.48
N ILE A 15 -1.27 10.58 -8.17
CA ILE A 15 -0.78 11.51 -7.15
C ILE A 15 0.75 11.64 -7.20
N LEU A 16 1.48 10.52 -7.26
CA LEU A 16 2.94 10.54 -7.36
C LEU A 16 3.42 11.23 -8.64
N ASN A 17 2.82 10.88 -9.78
CA ASN A 17 3.15 11.50 -11.06
C ASN A 17 2.92 13.03 -11.04
N ASN A 18 1.78 13.48 -10.49
CA ASN A 18 1.45 14.90 -10.37
C ASN A 18 2.39 15.64 -9.41
N ALA A 19 3.00 14.92 -8.46
CA ALA A 19 4.05 15.44 -7.60
C ALA A 19 5.46 15.42 -8.24
N GLY A 20 5.58 15.04 -9.52
CA GLY A 20 6.86 14.94 -10.23
C GLY A 20 7.67 13.68 -9.90
N VAL A 21 7.06 12.68 -9.26
CA VAL A 21 7.67 11.40 -8.95
C VAL A 21 7.24 10.36 -9.98
N ASP A 22 8.19 9.72 -10.66
CA ASP A 22 7.94 8.60 -11.57
C ASP A 22 8.30 7.25 -10.89
N PRO A 23 7.34 6.57 -10.22
CA PRO A 23 7.62 5.35 -9.48
C PRO A 23 7.61 4.12 -10.38
N LEU A 24 8.44 3.12 -10.05
CA LEU A 24 8.23 1.77 -10.54
C LEU A 24 6.98 1.20 -9.88
N VAL A 25 5.96 0.87 -10.67
CA VAL A 25 4.75 0.21 -10.16
C VAL A 25 5.00 -1.29 -10.05
N ARG A 26 4.90 -1.83 -8.83
CA ARG A 26 5.01 -3.27 -8.56
C ARG A 26 4.08 -3.64 -7.41
N PRO A 27 2.82 -4.04 -7.69
CA PRO A 27 1.87 -4.43 -6.65
C PRO A 27 2.44 -5.48 -5.72
N ALA A 28 2.14 -5.37 -4.42
CA ALA A 28 2.52 -6.38 -3.45
C ALA A 28 1.60 -7.60 -3.52
N GLU A 29 2.16 -8.79 -3.37
CA GLU A 29 1.41 -10.04 -3.20
C GLU A 29 1.35 -10.33 -1.70
N VAL A 30 0.30 -9.85 -1.04
CA VAL A 30 0.09 -10.00 0.40
C VAL A 30 -1.22 -10.73 0.63
N ASP A 31 -1.22 -11.70 1.54
CA ASP A 31 -2.43 -12.29 2.08
C ASP A 31 -3.02 -11.34 3.14
N GLU A 32 -3.82 -10.38 2.66
CA GLU A 32 -4.41 -9.34 3.52
C GLU A 32 -5.37 -9.94 4.56
N ASP A 33 -6.09 -11.00 4.20
CA ASP A 33 -7.05 -11.67 5.10
C ASP A 33 -6.33 -12.36 6.26
N ALA A 34 -5.24 -13.10 5.99
CA ALA A 34 -4.42 -13.71 7.04
C ALA A 34 -3.80 -12.65 7.96
N LEU A 35 -3.30 -11.55 7.40
CA LEU A 35 -2.74 -10.45 8.18
C LEU A 35 -3.81 -9.77 9.06
N LEU A 36 -4.99 -9.50 8.51
CA LEU A 36 -6.10 -8.93 9.28
C LEU A 36 -6.61 -9.87 10.36
N ALA A 37 -6.65 -11.18 10.11
CA ALA A 37 -7.01 -12.18 11.11
C ALA A 37 -6.00 -12.18 12.28
N SER A 38 -4.71 -12.02 12.01
CA SER A 38 -3.68 -11.88 13.06
C SER A 38 -3.81 -10.60 13.90
N LEU A 39 -4.61 -9.64 13.46
CA LEU A 39 -4.82 -8.32 14.06
C LEU A 39 -6.29 -8.09 14.48
N ALA A 40 -7.07 -9.15 14.73
CA ALA A 40 -8.51 -9.08 14.96
C ALA A 40 -8.91 -8.07 16.07
N ASP A 41 -8.16 -8.04 17.18
CA ASP A 41 -8.42 -7.16 18.32
C ASP A 41 -7.69 -5.82 18.24
N ALA A 42 -6.93 -5.57 17.16
CA ALA A 42 -6.20 -4.33 16.99
C ALA A 42 -7.15 -3.19 16.58
N PRO A 43 -6.91 -1.95 17.04
CA PRO A 43 -7.73 -0.81 16.63
C PRO A 43 -7.66 -0.59 15.12
N PRO A 44 -8.70 0.01 14.48
CA PRO A 44 -8.74 0.19 13.02
C PRO A 44 -7.49 0.87 12.45
N ALA A 45 -6.97 1.88 13.13
CA ALA A 45 -5.74 2.57 12.72
C ALA A 45 -4.54 1.62 12.58
N ARG A 46 -4.42 0.62 13.48
CA ARG A 46 -3.33 -0.35 13.43
C ARG A 46 -3.50 -1.36 12.31
N ARG A 47 -4.74 -1.77 12.04
CA ARG A 47 -5.08 -2.68 10.93
C ARG A 47 -4.78 -2.04 9.58
N VAL A 48 -5.17 -0.78 9.39
CA VAL A 48 -4.87 -0.01 8.16
C VAL A 48 -3.37 0.19 7.99
N ALA A 49 -2.66 0.59 9.05
CA ALA A 49 -1.21 0.80 8.97
C ALA A 49 -0.43 -0.49 8.64
N ALA A 50 -0.95 -1.66 9.00
CA ALA A 50 -0.33 -2.94 8.67
C ALA A 50 -0.51 -3.32 7.18
N LEU A 51 -1.57 -2.84 6.52
CA LEU A 51 -1.87 -3.10 5.10
C LEU A 51 -1.37 -2.01 4.14
N ALA A 52 -0.80 -0.92 4.67
CA ALA A 52 -0.46 0.28 3.90
C ALA A 52 0.82 0.14 3.07
#